data_AF-A0A2A2CZX7-F1
#
_entry.id   AF-A0A2A2CZX7-F1
#
_cell.length_a   1.000
_cell.length_b   1.000
_cell.length_c   1.000
_cell.angle_alpha   90.00
_cell.angle_beta   90.00
_cell.angle_gamma   90.00
#
_symmetry.space_group_name_H-M   'P 1'
#
loop_
_entity.id
_entity.type
_entity.pdbx_description
1 polymer ?
#
loop_
_entity_poly.entity_id
_entity_poly.type
_entity_poly.pdbx_seq_one_letter_code
_entity_poly.pdbx_strand_id
1 'polypeptide(L)'
;MERVSDDNSLGGMRPLLEQDEAILGYEPQEEFADRCWVLHTIHQEGSRVRWNDLLKGAGKRLEDWQHTPSWKVFDDLGISRDFTSPSLGEIDRECLARLIEILARHSPDGLATECYWAQAAIENVAAPVPARLGRLDEALAHHDDCGPPRWVVSQKFPAHWWPLDRSWFVLTDWDLSGTEVFGSPALVADLLADDGLDAVRHPSIADVRNNYAQWREQAG
;
A
#
# COMPACT_ATOMS: atom_id res chain seq x y z
N MET A 1 -15.64 -0.56 -12.76
CA MET A 1 -15.30 0.77 -12.20
C MET A 1 -15.41 1.83 -13.29
N GLU A 2 -16.14 2.91 -13.02
CA GLU A 2 -16.38 4.01 -13.97
C GLU A 2 -15.42 5.17 -13.73
N ARG A 3 -14.92 5.83 -14.79
CA ARG A 3 -14.10 7.04 -14.64
C ARG A 3 -14.96 8.18 -14.10
N VAL A 4 -14.47 8.84 -13.06
CA VAL A 4 -15.10 10.02 -12.49
C VAL A 4 -14.62 11.28 -13.22
N SER A 5 -15.49 12.29 -13.34
CA SER A 5 -15.11 13.58 -13.91
C SER A 5 -14.00 14.24 -13.09
N ASP A 6 -13.11 14.96 -13.78
CA ASP A 6 -12.01 15.70 -13.17
C ASP A 6 -12.52 16.82 -12.24
N ASP A 7 -13.76 17.30 -12.42
CA ASP A 7 -14.40 18.30 -11.54
C ASP A 7 -15.00 17.71 -10.25
N ASN A 8 -15.05 16.38 -10.11
CA ASN A 8 -15.61 15.75 -8.91
C ASN A 8 -14.66 15.92 -7.73
N SER A 9 -15.17 16.31 -6.55
CA SER A 9 -14.33 16.53 -5.37
C SER A 9 -13.72 15.25 -4.76
N LEU A 10 -14.17 14.06 -5.19
CA LEU A 10 -13.82 12.76 -4.64
C LEU A 10 -14.12 12.69 -3.14
N GLY A 11 -15.33 13.14 -2.78
CA GLY A 11 -15.74 13.32 -1.39
C GLY A 11 -14.91 14.37 -0.63
N GLY A 12 -14.17 15.24 -1.32
CA GLY A 12 -13.24 16.23 -0.73
C GLY A 12 -11.76 15.83 -0.79
N MET A 13 -11.42 14.63 -1.27
CA MET A 13 -10.02 14.17 -1.35
C MET A 13 -9.22 14.78 -2.50
N ARG A 14 -9.86 15.19 -3.59
CA ARG A 14 -9.15 15.71 -4.77
C ARG A 14 -8.07 16.76 -4.45
N PRO A 15 -8.35 17.85 -3.73
CA PRO A 15 -7.33 18.87 -3.43
C PRO A 15 -6.22 18.39 -2.49
N LEU A 16 -6.33 17.21 -1.86
CA LEU A 16 -5.28 16.59 -1.05
C LEU A 16 -4.39 15.70 -1.90
N LEU A 17 -4.99 14.94 -2.82
CA LEU A 17 -4.28 14.06 -3.75
C LEU A 17 -3.45 14.83 -4.79
N GLU A 18 -3.83 16.07 -5.09
CA GLU A 18 -3.21 16.92 -6.11
C GLU A 18 -2.21 17.93 -5.53
N GLN A 19 -1.78 17.75 -4.27
CA GLN A 19 -0.73 18.58 -3.65
C GLN A 19 0.67 18.12 -4.07
N ASP A 20 1.65 19.02 -4.02
CA ASP A 20 3.04 18.73 -4.38
C ASP A 20 3.65 17.64 -3.48
N GLU A 21 3.21 17.55 -2.23
CA GLU A 21 3.65 16.52 -1.29
C GLU A 21 3.01 15.15 -1.55
N ALA A 22 1.95 15.09 -2.36
CA ALA A 22 1.16 13.89 -2.64
C ALA A 22 1.53 13.18 -3.97
N ILE A 23 2.60 13.62 -4.64
CA ILE A 23 2.95 13.20 -6.01
C ILE A 23 3.01 11.67 -6.17
N LEU A 24 3.61 10.98 -5.20
CA LEU A 24 3.77 9.53 -5.20
C LEU A 24 2.63 8.79 -4.48
N GLY A 25 1.90 9.51 -3.63
CA GLY A 25 1.01 8.96 -2.63
C GLY A 25 0.61 10.02 -1.61
N TYR A 26 -0.60 9.94 -1.07
CA TYR A 26 -1.11 10.87 -0.05
C TYR A 26 -1.37 10.06 1.21
N GLU A 27 -0.64 10.41 2.27
CA GLU A 27 -0.80 9.80 3.59
C GLU A 27 -1.71 10.66 4.49
N PRO A 28 -2.89 10.15 4.90
CA PRO A 28 -3.75 10.86 5.84
C PRO A 28 -3.11 10.93 7.23
N GLN A 29 -3.13 12.13 7.85
CA GLN A 29 -2.45 12.36 9.14
C GLN A 29 -3.37 12.27 10.37
N GLU A 30 -4.63 12.70 10.27
CA GLU A 30 -5.49 12.88 11.46
C GLU A 30 -6.90 12.24 11.32
N GLU A 31 -7.25 11.68 10.16
CA GLU A 31 -8.61 11.16 9.92
C GLU A 31 -8.85 9.76 10.50
N PHE A 32 -7.80 8.96 10.69
CA PHE A 32 -7.92 7.55 11.06
C PHE A 32 -7.29 7.27 12.41
N ALA A 33 -7.97 6.45 13.21
CA ALA A 33 -7.56 6.14 14.58
C ALA A 33 -6.35 5.20 14.65
N ASP A 34 -6.14 4.38 13.62
CA ASP A 34 -5.06 3.40 13.57
C ASP A 34 -4.62 3.11 12.13
N ARG A 35 -3.44 2.52 11.98
CA ARG A 35 -2.88 2.06 10.69
C ARG A 35 -1.90 0.89 10.81
N CYS A 36 -1.67 0.20 9.70
CA CYS A 36 -0.56 -0.74 9.52
C CYS A 36 -0.10 -0.81 8.07
N TRP A 37 1.08 -1.37 7.86
CA TRP A 37 1.58 -1.73 6.54
C TRP A 37 1.20 -3.17 6.21
N VAL A 38 0.76 -3.43 4.98
CA VAL A 38 0.71 -4.75 4.34
C VAL A 38 1.90 -4.82 3.39
N LEU A 39 2.91 -5.60 3.74
CA LEU A 39 4.15 -5.70 2.98
C LEU A 39 3.91 -6.49 1.68
N HIS A 40 4.47 -6.00 0.58
CA HIS A 40 4.34 -6.69 -0.70
C HIS A 40 5.10 -8.01 -0.70
N THR A 41 4.56 -9.00 -1.41
CA THR A 41 5.07 -10.37 -1.37
C THR A 41 6.51 -10.47 -1.85
N ILE A 42 7.31 -11.24 -1.10
CA ILE A 42 8.65 -11.69 -1.47
C ILE A 42 8.66 -13.21 -1.60
N HIS A 43 9.59 -13.72 -2.40
CA HIS A 43 9.80 -15.16 -2.53
C HIS A 43 11.26 -15.54 -2.29
N GLN A 44 11.47 -16.69 -1.66
CA GLN A 44 12.76 -17.32 -1.48
C GLN A 44 12.66 -18.75 -1.99
N GLU A 45 13.52 -19.14 -2.94
CA GLU A 45 13.50 -20.49 -3.54
C GLU A 45 12.11 -20.86 -4.12
N GLY A 46 11.44 -19.87 -4.71
CA GLY A 46 10.11 -20.02 -5.31
C GLY A 46 8.95 -20.11 -4.31
N SER A 47 9.21 -20.07 -3.00
CA SER A 47 8.16 -20.07 -1.97
C SER A 47 7.95 -18.66 -1.42
N ARG A 48 6.69 -18.28 -1.20
CA ARG A 48 6.34 -17.04 -0.50
C ARG A 48 6.88 -17.09 0.94
N VAL A 49 7.53 -16.02 1.38
CA VAL A 49 8.07 -15.89 2.74
C VAL A 49 7.69 -14.54 3.35
N ARG A 50 7.66 -14.46 4.68
CA ARG A 50 7.48 -13.19 5.39
C ARG A 50 8.79 -12.42 5.44
N TRP A 51 8.72 -11.09 5.40
CA TRP A 51 9.87 -10.19 5.49
C TRP A 51 10.65 -10.44 6.77
N ASN A 52 9.96 -10.52 7.91
CA ASN A 52 10.60 -10.75 9.21
C ASN A 52 11.32 -12.11 9.30
N ASP A 53 10.82 -13.15 8.65
CA ASP A 53 11.47 -14.47 8.64
C ASP A 53 12.79 -14.41 7.85
N LEU A 54 12.76 -13.76 6.69
CA LEU A 54 13.96 -13.56 5.87
C LEU A 54 15.01 -12.69 6.60
N LEU A 55 14.56 -11.57 7.18
CA LEU A 55 15.42 -10.65 7.95
C LEU A 55 16.05 -11.34 9.16
N LYS A 56 15.28 -12.14 9.89
CA LYS A 56 15.77 -12.90 11.04
C LYS A 56 16.89 -13.86 10.66
N GLY A 57 16.80 -14.49 9.48
CA GLY A 57 17.87 -15.34 8.93
C GLY A 57 19.20 -14.60 8.73
N ALA A 58 19.14 -13.28 8.45
CA ALA A 58 20.29 -12.41 8.31
C ALA A 58 20.68 -11.67 9.61
N GLY A 59 20.05 -11.99 10.75
CA GLY A 59 20.29 -11.29 12.02
C GLY A 59 19.80 -9.85 12.06
N LYS A 60 18.81 -9.50 11.21
CA LYS A 60 18.17 -8.19 11.13
C LYS A 60 16.70 -8.28 11.57
N ARG A 61 16.10 -7.13 11.88
CA ARG A 61 14.68 -7.02 12.26
C ARG A 61 14.10 -5.78 11.60
N LEU A 62 12.89 -5.88 11.03
CA LEU A 62 12.29 -4.76 10.31
C LEU A 62 12.15 -3.50 11.19
N GLU A 63 11.92 -3.65 12.49
CA GLU A 63 11.84 -2.52 13.43
C GLU A 63 13.14 -1.70 13.56
N ASP A 64 14.28 -2.28 13.17
CA ASP A 64 15.56 -1.59 13.13
C ASP A 64 15.68 -0.77 11.82
N TRP A 65 14.79 -0.95 10.85
CA TRP A 65 14.79 -0.17 9.62
C TRP A 65 14.25 1.24 9.88
N GLN A 66 15.04 2.27 9.55
CA GLN A 66 14.69 3.67 9.87
C GLN A 66 13.78 4.36 8.84
N HIS A 67 13.37 3.66 7.78
CA HIS A 67 12.62 4.24 6.65
C HIS A 67 11.32 3.50 6.39
N THR A 68 10.52 3.97 5.45
CA THR A 68 9.32 3.25 5.02
C THR A 68 9.69 1.89 4.40
N PRO A 69 8.75 0.93 4.37
CA PRO A 69 9.00 -0.38 3.77
C PRO A 69 9.31 -0.23 2.27
N SER A 70 10.50 -0.64 1.87
CA SER A 70 10.95 -0.64 0.48
C SER A 70 11.86 -1.85 0.25
N TRP A 71 12.04 -2.23 -1.01
CA TRP A 71 12.96 -3.30 -1.41
C TRP A 71 14.38 -3.12 -0.87
N LYS A 72 14.81 -1.89 -0.56
CA LYS A 72 16.13 -1.58 0.03
C LYS A 72 16.36 -2.23 1.39
N VAL A 73 15.30 -2.65 2.08
CA VAL A 73 15.38 -3.47 3.30
C VAL A 73 16.20 -4.74 3.07
N PHE A 74 16.24 -5.23 1.83
CA PHE A 74 16.94 -6.46 1.46
C PHE A 74 18.35 -6.23 0.92
N ASP A 75 18.79 -4.97 0.79
CA ASP A 75 20.16 -4.65 0.40
C ASP A 75 21.14 -5.17 1.47
N ASP A 76 22.30 -5.65 1.02
CA ASP A 76 23.39 -6.14 1.86
C ASP A 76 23.07 -7.34 2.79
N LEU A 77 21.93 -8.02 2.61
CA LEU A 77 21.56 -9.20 3.41
C LEU A 77 22.26 -10.51 2.96
N GLY A 78 23.00 -10.49 1.84
CA GLY A 78 23.68 -11.69 1.32
C GLY A 78 22.71 -12.81 0.92
N ILE A 79 21.50 -12.45 0.50
CA ILE A 79 20.42 -13.39 0.15
C ILE A 79 20.83 -14.26 -1.05
N SER A 80 20.32 -15.49 -1.10
CA SER A 80 20.59 -16.40 -2.20
C SER A 80 20.15 -15.83 -3.56
N ARG A 81 20.65 -16.43 -4.65
CA ARG A 81 20.31 -16.02 -6.03
C ARG A 81 18.84 -16.22 -6.40
N ASP A 82 18.09 -17.02 -5.64
CA ASP A 82 16.69 -17.38 -5.92
C ASP A 82 15.69 -16.52 -5.12
N PHE A 83 16.11 -15.32 -4.72
CA PHE A 83 15.26 -14.32 -4.09
C PHE A 83 14.50 -13.49 -5.13
N THR A 84 13.20 -13.33 -4.93
CA THR A 84 12.37 -12.38 -5.67
C THR A 84 11.99 -11.23 -4.75
N SER A 85 12.53 -10.04 -5.09
CA SER A 85 12.27 -8.76 -4.44
C SER A 85 10.78 -8.38 -4.51
N PRO A 86 10.24 -7.60 -3.55
CA PRO A 86 8.85 -7.18 -3.61
C PRO A 86 8.61 -6.25 -4.82
N SER A 87 7.38 -6.25 -5.33
CA SER A 87 6.98 -5.30 -6.38
C SER A 87 6.92 -3.88 -5.83
N LEU A 88 7.31 -2.89 -6.63
CA LEU A 88 7.20 -1.48 -6.29
C LEU A 88 5.80 -0.96 -6.63
N GLY A 89 5.19 -0.22 -5.70
CA GLY A 89 3.92 0.47 -5.91
C GLY A 89 2.79 -0.44 -6.37
N GLU A 90 2.84 -1.72 -6.00
CA GLU A 90 1.83 -2.70 -6.38
C GLU A 90 1.80 -3.90 -5.42
N ILE A 91 0.65 -4.07 -4.80
CA ILE A 91 0.29 -5.28 -4.06
C ILE A 91 0.00 -6.42 -5.05
N ASP A 92 0.45 -7.63 -4.75
CA ASP A 92 0.12 -8.78 -5.61
C ASP A 92 -1.35 -9.20 -5.45
N ARG A 93 -1.85 -9.92 -6.45
CA ARG A 93 -3.25 -10.33 -6.55
C ARG A 93 -3.75 -11.15 -5.35
N GLU A 94 -2.92 -12.03 -4.79
CA GLU A 94 -3.31 -12.89 -3.66
C GLU A 94 -3.47 -12.06 -2.38
N CYS A 95 -2.50 -11.18 -2.11
CA CYS A 95 -2.59 -10.23 -1.00
C CYS A 95 -3.75 -9.26 -1.19
N LEU A 96 -3.99 -8.76 -2.41
CA LEU A 96 -5.12 -7.90 -2.71
C LEU A 96 -6.46 -8.59 -2.42
N ALA A 97 -6.62 -9.85 -2.83
CA ALA A 97 -7.82 -10.63 -2.55
C ALA A 97 -8.07 -10.73 -1.04
N ARG A 98 -7.02 -11.01 -0.26
CA ARG A 98 -7.13 -11.12 1.19
C ARG A 98 -7.43 -9.78 1.86
N LEU A 99 -6.80 -8.69 1.40
CA LEU A 99 -7.07 -7.34 1.86
C LEU A 99 -8.52 -6.93 1.62
N ILE A 100 -9.06 -7.19 0.43
CA ILE A 100 -10.47 -6.94 0.06
C ILE A 100 -11.43 -7.66 1.01
N GLU A 101 -11.18 -8.94 1.31
CA GLU A 101 -12.02 -9.71 2.24
C GLU A 101 -12.07 -9.09 3.63
N ILE A 102 -10.92 -8.63 4.14
CA ILE A 102 -10.84 -8.00 5.46
C ILE A 102 -11.53 -6.64 5.44
N LEU A 103 -11.25 -5.77 4.46
CA LEU A 103 -11.90 -4.47 4.32
C LEU A 103 -13.42 -4.60 4.21
N ALA A 104 -13.91 -5.60 3.48
CA ALA A 104 -15.34 -5.89 3.38
C ALA A 104 -15.97 -6.18 4.75
N ARG A 105 -15.31 -6.94 5.64
CA ARG A 105 -15.85 -7.19 7.00
C ARG A 105 -15.97 -5.93 7.85
N HIS A 106 -15.16 -4.91 7.55
CA HIS A 106 -15.16 -3.62 8.23
C HIS A 106 -15.93 -2.54 7.47
N SER A 107 -16.67 -2.90 6.43
CA SER A 107 -17.50 -1.99 5.65
C SER A 107 -18.99 -2.36 5.80
N PRO A 108 -19.91 -1.38 5.98
CA PRO A 108 -21.34 -1.67 6.16
C PRO A 108 -21.95 -2.52 5.05
N ASP A 109 -21.53 -2.30 3.81
CA ASP A 109 -22.05 -2.97 2.61
C ASP A 109 -21.17 -4.15 2.15
N GLY A 110 -20.21 -4.56 2.96
CA GLY A 110 -19.36 -5.71 2.65
C GLY A 110 -18.60 -5.54 1.33
N LEU A 111 -18.65 -6.58 0.50
CA LEU A 111 -18.06 -6.58 -0.84
C LEU A 111 -18.72 -5.61 -1.83
N ALA A 112 -19.96 -5.17 -1.56
CA ALA A 112 -20.67 -4.23 -2.41
C ALA A 112 -20.35 -2.76 -2.10
N THR A 113 -19.49 -2.50 -1.11
CA THR A 113 -19.08 -1.15 -0.69
C THR A 113 -18.57 -0.34 -1.88
N GLU A 114 -19.18 0.81 -2.13
CA GLU A 114 -18.73 1.74 -3.16
C GLU A 114 -17.49 2.51 -2.70
N CYS A 115 -16.47 2.52 -3.56
CA CYS A 115 -15.18 3.13 -3.28
C CYS A 115 -14.77 4.10 -4.39
N TYR A 116 -14.06 5.15 -4.01
CA TYR A 116 -13.22 5.89 -4.92
C TYR A 116 -11.88 5.16 -5.10
N TRP A 117 -11.33 5.27 -6.31
CA TRP A 117 -10.07 4.65 -6.71
C TRP A 117 -9.26 5.69 -7.49
N ALA A 118 -8.19 6.21 -6.92
CA ALA A 118 -7.39 7.28 -7.50
C ALA A 118 -5.95 6.83 -7.78
N GLN A 119 -5.39 7.33 -8.86
CA GLN A 119 -4.01 7.09 -9.25
C GLN A 119 -3.04 8.02 -8.49
N ALA A 120 -1.73 7.73 -8.54
CA ALA A 120 -0.72 8.71 -8.14
C ALA A 120 -0.59 9.84 -9.19
N ALA A 121 -0.09 11.01 -8.81
CA ALA A 121 0.06 12.15 -9.72
C ALA A 121 1.38 12.14 -10.53
N ILE A 122 2.30 11.23 -10.21
CA ILE A 122 3.71 11.19 -10.66
C ILE A 122 3.96 11.45 -12.17
N GLU A 123 3.06 11.03 -13.06
CA GLU A 123 3.24 11.24 -14.50
C GLU A 123 2.97 12.67 -14.97
N ASN A 124 2.01 13.36 -14.36
CA ASN A 124 1.58 14.68 -14.78
C ASN A 124 0.99 15.45 -13.60
N VAL A 125 1.87 16.00 -12.77
CA VAL A 125 1.53 16.75 -11.57
C VAL A 125 0.64 17.99 -11.81
N ALA A 126 0.58 18.48 -13.06
CA ALA A 126 -0.26 19.63 -13.43
C ALA A 126 -1.67 19.23 -13.89
N ALA A 127 -1.93 17.94 -14.10
CA ALA A 127 -3.23 17.43 -14.51
C ALA A 127 -4.00 16.86 -13.31
N PRO A 128 -5.34 16.89 -13.34
CA PRO A 128 -6.14 16.24 -12.31
C PRO A 128 -5.83 14.76 -12.20
N VAL A 129 -5.76 14.26 -10.96
CA VAL A 129 -5.50 12.84 -10.70
C VAL A 129 -6.64 12.00 -11.28
N PRO A 130 -6.33 11.02 -12.16
CA PRO A 130 -7.33 10.09 -12.67
C PRO A 130 -7.97 9.30 -11.53
N ALA A 131 -9.30 9.31 -11.48
CA ALA A 131 -10.06 8.62 -10.46
C ALA A 131 -11.25 7.86 -11.04
N ARG A 132 -11.67 6.82 -10.33
CA ARG A 132 -12.81 5.96 -10.66
C ARG A 132 -13.72 5.79 -9.45
N LEU A 133 -14.98 5.47 -9.71
CA LEU A 133 -15.95 5.02 -8.73
C LEU A 133 -16.32 3.56 -9.06
N GLY A 134 -16.38 2.70 -8.06
CA GLY A 134 -16.80 1.32 -8.24
C GLY A 134 -16.75 0.52 -6.96
N ARG A 135 -17.31 -0.67 -6.98
CA ARG A 135 -17.45 -1.51 -5.80
C ARG A 135 -16.14 -2.19 -5.42
N LEU A 136 -16.01 -2.53 -4.15
CA LEU A 136 -14.87 -3.22 -3.58
C LEU A 136 -14.61 -4.59 -4.27
N ASP A 137 -15.66 -5.33 -4.62
CA ASP A 137 -15.53 -6.62 -5.33
C ASP A 137 -15.06 -6.51 -6.79
N GLU A 138 -15.06 -5.33 -7.39
CA GLU A 138 -14.54 -5.10 -8.74
C GLU A 138 -13.01 -4.99 -8.76
N ALA A 139 -12.37 -4.85 -7.60
CA ALA A 139 -10.94 -4.57 -7.46
C ALA A 139 -10.05 -5.65 -8.09
N LEU A 140 -10.37 -6.94 -7.91
CA LEU A 140 -9.58 -8.02 -8.50
C LEU A 140 -9.66 -8.03 -10.02
N ALA A 141 -10.86 -7.84 -10.59
CA ALA A 141 -11.01 -7.74 -12.03
C ALA A 141 -10.27 -6.51 -12.58
N HIS A 142 -10.32 -5.38 -11.87
CA HIS A 142 -9.59 -4.19 -12.26
C HIS A 142 -8.07 -4.38 -12.20
N HIS A 143 -7.56 -5.04 -11.15
CA HIS A 143 -6.15 -5.42 -11.04
C HIS A 143 -5.72 -6.37 -12.18
N ASP A 144 -6.57 -7.31 -12.58
CA ASP A 144 -6.28 -8.23 -13.68
C ASP A 144 -6.24 -7.52 -15.04
N ASP A 145 -7.04 -6.46 -15.22
CA ASP A 145 -7.00 -5.58 -16.39
C ASP A 145 -5.77 -4.65 -16.40
N CYS A 146 -5.16 -4.39 -15.24
CA CYS A 146 -3.86 -3.71 -15.12
C CYS A 146 -2.74 -4.62 -15.65
N GLY A 147 -2.45 -4.48 -16.95
CA GLY A 147 -1.43 -5.25 -17.66
C GLY A 147 -0.07 -4.55 -17.75
N PRO A 148 1.01 -5.30 -18.10
CA PRO A 148 2.30 -4.70 -18.42
C PRO A 148 2.23 -3.83 -19.69
N PRO A 149 3.09 -2.78 -19.80
CA PRO A 149 4.18 -2.44 -18.89
C PRO A 149 3.76 -1.57 -17.67
N ARG A 150 4.10 -2.05 -16.48
CA ARG A 150 3.76 -1.46 -15.16
C ARG A 150 4.62 -0.23 -14.80
N TRP A 151 5.03 0.56 -15.79
CA TRP A 151 5.73 1.83 -15.57
C TRP A 151 4.82 3.03 -15.84
N VAL A 152 3.67 2.81 -16.48
CA VAL A 152 2.68 3.85 -16.77
C VAL A 152 1.62 3.86 -15.68
N VAL A 153 1.41 5.00 -15.03
CA VAL A 153 0.45 5.17 -13.92
C VAL A 153 -0.95 4.76 -14.33
N SER A 154 -1.40 5.18 -15.50
CA SER A 154 -2.74 4.81 -16.01
C SER A 154 -2.96 3.31 -16.25
N GLN A 155 -1.87 2.51 -16.25
CA GLN A 155 -1.90 1.05 -16.40
C GLN A 155 -1.65 0.31 -15.09
N LYS A 156 -1.31 1.02 -14.01
CA LYS A 156 -1.17 0.46 -12.66
C LYS A 156 -2.49 0.40 -11.92
N PHE A 157 -2.52 -0.50 -10.93
CA PHE A 157 -3.60 -0.49 -9.95
C PHE A 157 -3.60 0.85 -9.19
N PRO A 158 -4.79 1.40 -8.84
CA PRO A 158 -4.90 2.67 -8.14
C PRO A 158 -4.04 2.75 -6.87
N ALA A 159 -3.33 3.85 -6.70
CA ALA A 159 -2.51 4.12 -5.52
C ALA A 159 -3.35 4.37 -4.28
N HIS A 160 -4.51 5.03 -4.43
CA HIS A 160 -5.39 5.39 -3.32
C HIS A 160 -6.78 4.81 -3.53
N TRP A 161 -7.39 4.29 -2.47
CA TRP A 161 -8.76 3.82 -2.53
C TRP A 161 -9.41 3.82 -1.15
N TRP A 162 -10.68 4.22 -1.12
CA TRP A 162 -11.43 4.41 0.11
C TRP A 162 -12.94 4.36 -0.16
N PRO A 163 -13.76 3.92 0.82
CA PRO A 163 -15.19 3.85 0.69
C PRO A 163 -15.82 5.24 0.77
N LEU A 164 -17.03 5.40 0.23
CA LEU A 164 -17.75 6.69 0.27
C LEU A 164 -17.99 7.22 1.69
N ASP A 165 -18.10 6.33 2.68
CA ASP A 165 -18.27 6.68 4.09
C ASP A 165 -16.95 7.01 4.81
N ARG A 166 -15.80 6.88 4.13
CA ARG A 166 -14.45 7.11 4.65
C ARG A 166 -14.12 6.31 5.92
N SER A 167 -14.70 5.11 6.06
CA SER A 167 -14.44 4.24 7.21
C SER A 167 -13.02 3.66 7.26
N TRP A 168 -12.32 3.61 6.12
CA TRP A 168 -10.93 3.23 5.99
C TRP A 168 -10.29 3.92 4.77
N PHE A 169 -8.96 3.86 4.66
CA PHE A 169 -8.22 4.35 3.50
C PHE A 169 -7.05 3.42 3.20
N VAL A 170 -6.75 3.23 1.92
CA VAL A 170 -5.62 2.42 1.48
C VAL A 170 -4.71 3.27 0.59
N LEU A 171 -3.42 3.21 0.88
CA LEU A 171 -2.35 3.87 0.14
C LEU A 171 -1.31 2.84 -0.30
N THR A 172 -1.08 2.73 -1.60
CA THR A 172 0.13 2.12 -2.15
C THR A 172 0.93 3.20 -2.84
N ASP A 173 1.91 3.76 -2.14
CA ASP A 173 2.81 4.74 -2.71
C ASP A 173 3.62 4.13 -3.87
N TRP A 174 3.78 4.90 -4.94
CA TRP A 174 4.38 4.47 -6.19
C TRP A 174 5.76 3.81 -6.05
N ASP A 175 6.60 4.28 -5.12
CA ASP A 175 7.98 3.81 -4.99
C ASP A 175 8.25 2.93 -3.75
N LEU A 176 7.21 2.62 -2.98
CA LEU A 176 7.29 1.76 -1.81
C LEU A 176 7.01 0.29 -2.12
N SER A 177 7.40 -0.58 -1.18
CA SER A 177 7.19 -2.03 -1.27
C SER A 177 6.19 -2.52 -0.20
N GLY A 178 5.24 -1.66 0.14
CA GLY A 178 4.14 -1.97 1.03
C GLY A 178 2.94 -1.07 0.73
N THR A 179 1.77 -1.57 1.11
CA THR A 179 0.50 -0.86 1.08
C THR A 179 0.14 -0.47 2.51
N GLU A 180 -0.01 0.81 2.80
CA GLU A 180 -0.48 1.28 4.09
C GLU A 180 -2.01 1.31 4.14
N VAL A 181 -2.57 0.81 5.24
CA VAL A 181 -4.01 0.73 5.47
C VAL A 181 -4.35 1.46 6.75
N PHE A 182 -5.29 2.38 6.65
CA PHE A 182 -5.75 3.25 7.73
C PHE A 182 -7.21 2.94 8.05
N GLY A 183 -7.58 2.99 9.33
CA GLY A 183 -8.97 2.76 9.73
C GLY A 183 -9.15 2.65 11.24
N SER A 184 -10.12 1.83 11.63
CA SER A 184 -10.38 1.56 13.04
C SER A 184 -9.31 0.63 13.66
N PRO A 185 -9.10 0.67 14.98
CA PRO A 185 -8.21 -0.29 15.65
C PRO A 185 -8.64 -1.75 15.44
N ALA A 186 -9.94 -2.01 15.26
CA ALA A 186 -10.45 -3.34 14.97
C ALA A 186 -10.04 -3.83 13.58
N LEU A 187 -10.10 -2.95 12.56
CA LEU A 187 -9.62 -3.26 11.22
C LEU A 187 -8.12 -3.58 11.23
N VAL A 188 -7.33 -2.72 11.88
CA VAL A 188 -5.87 -2.90 11.95
C VAL A 188 -5.49 -4.16 12.72
N ALA A 189 -6.20 -4.48 13.80
CA ALA A 189 -5.99 -5.74 14.53
C ALA A 189 -6.26 -6.98 13.66
N ASP A 190 -7.32 -6.97 12.87
CA ASP A 190 -7.65 -8.05 11.93
C ASP A 190 -6.59 -8.21 10.85
N LEU A 191 -6.05 -7.11 10.31
CA LEU A 191 -4.99 -7.14 9.31
C LEU A 191 -3.69 -7.74 9.88
N LEU A 192 -3.29 -7.29 11.07
CA LEU A 192 -2.09 -7.78 11.76
C LEU A 192 -2.19 -9.26 12.18
N ALA A 193 -3.40 -9.75 12.43
CA ALA A 193 -3.65 -11.13 12.82
C ALA A 193 -3.81 -12.08 11.61
N ASP A 194 -3.79 -11.57 10.38
CA ASP A 194 -4.06 -12.38 9.20
C ASP A 194 -2.82 -13.13 8.71
N ASP A 195 -2.87 -14.47 8.74
CA ASP A 195 -1.74 -15.29 8.28
C ASP A 195 -1.49 -15.20 6.76
N GLY A 196 -2.49 -14.77 5.98
CA GLY A 196 -2.40 -14.58 4.54
C GLY A 196 -1.80 -13.24 4.12
N LEU A 197 -1.65 -12.29 5.06
CA LEU A 197 -1.00 -11.00 4.85
C LEU A 197 0.29 -10.89 5.67
N ASP A 198 1.31 -10.25 5.11
CA ASP A 198 2.48 -9.85 5.90
C ASP A 198 2.28 -8.43 6.43
N ALA A 199 1.36 -8.30 7.38
CA ALA A 199 1.01 -7.02 7.96
C ALA A 199 1.88 -6.70 9.19
N VAL A 200 2.36 -5.46 9.28
CA VAL A 200 3.27 -5.02 10.34
C VAL A 200 2.93 -3.62 10.84
N ARG A 201 3.34 -3.33 12.08
CA ARG A 201 3.49 -1.96 12.54
C ARG A 201 4.88 -1.45 12.22
N HIS A 202 4.93 -0.30 11.57
CA HIS A 202 6.16 0.37 11.17
C HIS A 202 5.90 1.88 11.09
N PRO A 203 6.90 2.75 11.22
CA PRO A 203 6.73 4.19 10.99
C PRO A 203 6.00 4.49 9.68
N SER A 204 5.18 5.55 9.69
CA SER A 204 4.49 6.05 8.49
C SER A 204 5.45 6.79 7.56
N ILE A 205 4.99 7.19 6.39
CA ILE A 205 5.69 8.10 5.47
C ILE A 205 6.04 9.41 6.19
N ALA A 206 5.09 10.03 6.90
CA ALA A 206 5.33 11.27 7.65
C ALA A 206 6.24 11.11 8.87
N ASP A 207 6.32 9.91 9.47
CA ASP A 207 7.20 9.65 10.61
C ASP A 207 8.69 9.56 10.21
N VAL A 208 8.98 9.20 8.96
CA VAL A 208 10.34 8.96 8.47
C VAL A 208 11.00 10.28 8.03
N ARG A 209 12.20 10.54 8.54
CA ARG A 209 12.98 11.76 8.21
C ARG A 209 13.90 11.53 7.02
N ASN A 210 14.03 12.54 6.15
CA ASN A 210 14.84 12.60 4.91
C ASN A 210 16.35 12.29 5.07
N ASN A 211 16.70 11.04 5.35
CA ASN A 211 18.06 10.53 5.42
C ASN A 211 18.26 9.36 4.44
N TYR A 212 19.48 8.87 4.30
CA TYR A 212 19.74 7.63 3.58
C TYR A 212 19.19 6.42 4.33
N ALA A 213 18.72 5.44 3.57
CA ALA A 213 18.15 4.19 4.07
C ALA A 213 19.17 3.42 4.94
N GLN A 214 18.88 3.21 6.22
CA GLN A 214 19.83 2.58 7.15
C GLN A 214 19.14 1.82 8.29
N TRP A 215 19.85 0.82 8.82
CA TRP A 215 19.49 0.12 10.04
C TRP A 215 19.83 0.97 11.27
N ARG A 216 19.02 0.92 12.33
CA ARG A 216 19.37 1.37 13.67
C ARG A 216 20.59 0.59 14.13
N GLU A 217 21.61 1.35 14.54
CA GLU A 217 22.74 0.75 15.25
C GLU A 217 22.21 0.16 16.56
N GLN A 218 22.61 -1.06 16.88
CA GLN A 218 22.36 -1.61 18.20
C GLN A 218 23.15 -0.74 19.19
N ALA A 219 22.47 -0.16 20.18
CA ALA A 219 23.15 0.45 21.32
C ALA A 219 23.94 -0.68 22.01
N GLY A 220 25.26 -0.64 21.86
CA GLY A 220 26.19 -1.63 22.45
C GLY A 220 26.22 -1.58 23.96
#